data_AF-A0A1F1CAR5-F1
#
_entry.id   AF-A0A1F1CAR5-F1
#
_cell.length_a   1.000
_cell.length_b   1.000
_cell.length_c   1.000
_cell.angle_alpha   90.00
_cell.angle_beta   90.00
_cell.angle_gamma   90.00
#
_symmetry.space_group_name_H-M   'P 1'
#
loop_
_entity.id
_entity.type
_entity.pdbx_description
1 polymer ?
#
loop_
_entity_poly.entity_id
_entity_poly.type
_entity_poly.pdbx_seq_one_letter_code
_entity_poly.pdbx_strand_id
1 'polypeptide(L)'
;MSNKQNLEPSKRKLNKKHIVQLMLASIAIILVLIFHYIFHIPFEVAVILDILIMVFMMLILLILNNIYKHLPKAPFTGLMAFLLALSIIFPLFFSIFKYNNIPVLVKGFFSIAVTIGVNSAFDGLFKIIETNYKSEEKDQVVRYGGTVKFLFNSVYIATLLGVITIKTVLSICKNGISIFSIKFNPQAVWATLYLFTIFYLLIICLFGSLIWKAIQKEIKNNDVANIEQIKRKIIEKKQTISNIQSQLNTIDEDISIRLKNLENKLNTELKSLDSLE
;
A
#
# COMPACT_ATOMS: atom_id res chain seq x y z
N MET A 1 -25.73 22.17 51.32
CA MET A 1 -24.77 21.11 50.89
C MET A 1 -25.39 20.36 49.73
N SER A 2 -24.98 20.63 48.49
CA SER A 2 -25.36 19.86 47.31
C SER A 2 -24.09 19.40 46.62
N ASN A 3 -23.83 18.11 46.72
CA ASN A 3 -22.63 17.46 46.21
C ASN A 3 -22.73 17.40 44.67
N LYS A 4 -22.01 18.28 43.96
CA LYS A 4 -21.79 18.14 42.51
C LYS A 4 -20.85 16.95 42.31
N GLN A 5 -21.40 15.77 42.08
CA GLN A 5 -20.64 14.65 41.54
C GLN A 5 -20.19 15.03 40.12
N ASN A 6 -18.89 15.31 39.99
CA ASN A 6 -18.20 15.35 38.71
C ASN A 6 -18.25 13.96 38.08
N LEU A 7 -19.23 13.73 37.22
CA LEU A 7 -19.22 12.63 36.25
C LEU A 7 -18.24 13.02 35.14
N GLU A 8 -16.96 12.74 35.33
CA GLU A 8 -16.05 12.61 34.19
C GLU A 8 -16.58 11.50 33.28
N PRO A 9 -16.82 11.77 31.98
CA PRO A 9 -17.15 10.70 31.05
C PRO A 9 -15.92 9.81 30.92
N SER A 10 -15.97 8.63 31.56
CA SER A 10 -15.06 7.53 31.33
C SER A 10 -15.03 7.21 29.84
N LYS A 11 -14.07 7.79 29.11
CA LYS A 11 -13.75 7.39 27.74
C LYS A 11 -13.13 6.00 27.83
N ARG A 12 -13.97 4.96 27.90
CA ARG A 12 -13.56 3.57 27.65
C ARG A 12 -12.90 3.52 26.28
N LYS A 13 -11.56 3.48 26.26
CA LYS A 13 -10.78 3.24 25.05
C LYS A 13 -11.10 1.82 24.58
N LEU A 14 -12.07 1.70 23.66
CA LEU A 14 -12.37 0.43 23.02
C LEU A 14 -11.09 -0.07 22.34
N ASN A 15 -10.62 -1.25 22.74
CA ASN A 15 -9.36 -1.80 22.24
C ASN A 15 -9.53 -2.18 20.75
N LYS A 16 -8.68 -1.64 19.87
CA LYS A 16 -8.76 -1.79 18.40
C LYS A 16 -8.90 -3.25 17.92
N LYS A 17 -8.34 -4.20 18.67
CA LYS A 17 -8.46 -5.64 18.37
C LYS A 17 -9.91 -6.12 18.43
N HIS A 18 -10.68 -5.62 19.39
CA HIS A 18 -12.09 -5.97 19.55
C HIS A 18 -12.96 -5.39 18.44
N ILE A 19 -12.62 -4.20 17.91
CA ILE A 19 -13.34 -3.59 16.78
C ILE A 19 -13.20 -4.45 15.52
N VAL A 20 -11.98 -4.91 15.22
CA VAL A 20 -11.72 -5.76 14.04
C VAL A 20 -12.42 -7.11 14.19
N GLN A 21 -12.38 -7.72 15.38
CA GLN A 21 -13.09 -8.97 15.65
C GLN A 21 -14.61 -8.81 15.52
N LEU A 22 -15.18 -7.73 16.05
CA LEU A 22 -16.60 -7.43 15.94
C LEU A 22 -17.01 -7.24 14.46
N MET A 23 -16.20 -6.54 13.67
CA MET A 23 -16.45 -6.36 12.24
C MET A 23 -16.47 -7.71 11.50
N LEU A 24 -15.47 -8.56 11.71
CA LEU A 24 -15.40 -9.89 11.09
C LEU A 24 -16.58 -10.78 11.49
N ALA A 25 -16.96 -10.76 12.76
CA ALA A 25 -18.13 -11.51 13.24
C ALA A 25 -19.44 -11.02 12.61
N SER A 26 -19.60 -9.69 12.50
CA SER A 26 -20.78 -9.08 11.86
C SER A 26 -20.88 -9.50 10.39
N ILE A 27 -19.74 -9.57 9.70
CA ILE A 27 -19.67 -9.97 8.30
C ILE A 27 -20.03 -11.43 8.09
N ALA A 28 -19.49 -12.33 8.92
CA ALA A 28 -19.83 -13.75 8.88
C ALA A 28 -21.35 -13.95 9.03
N ILE A 29 -21.96 -13.25 10.00
CA ILE A 29 -23.42 -13.28 10.18
C ILE A 29 -24.14 -12.79 8.92
N ILE A 30 -23.73 -11.65 8.36
CA ILE A 30 -24.34 -11.10 7.13
C ILE A 30 -24.22 -12.08 5.96
N LEU A 31 -23.07 -12.71 5.76
CA LEU A 31 -22.84 -13.65 4.68
C LEU A 31 -23.71 -14.91 4.81
N VAL A 32 -23.81 -15.48 6.00
CA VAL A 32 -24.71 -16.62 6.27
C VAL A 32 -26.16 -16.23 5.97
N LEU A 33 -26.60 -15.04 6.41
CA LEU A 33 -27.95 -14.55 6.12
C LEU A 33 -28.18 -14.37 4.62
N ILE A 34 -27.20 -13.83 3.88
CA ILE A 34 -27.27 -13.70 2.42
C ILE A 34 -27.38 -15.07 1.76
N PHE A 35 -26.53 -16.03 2.12
CA PHE A 35 -26.57 -17.37 1.52
C PHE A 35 -27.87 -18.11 1.82
N HIS A 36 -28.36 -18.01 3.05
CA HIS A 36 -29.57 -18.72 3.44
C HIS A 36 -30.84 -18.06 2.90
N TYR A 37 -31.00 -16.75 3.06
CA TYR A 37 -32.25 -16.05 2.71
C TYR A 37 -32.31 -15.55 1.26
N ILE A 38 -31.18 -15.11 0.67
CA ILE A 38 -31.16 -14.58 -0.71
C ILE A 38 -30.89 -15.69 -1.70
N PHE A 39 -29.97 -16.60 -1.40
CA PHE A 39 -29.58 -17.68 -2.31
C PHE A 39 -30.28 -19.02 -2.03
N HIS A 40 -31.07 -19.11 -0.95
CA HIS A 40 -31.79 -20.32 -0.55
C HIS A 40 -30.89 -21.56 -0.42
N ILE A 41 -29.66 -21.36 0.04
CA ILE A 41 -28.72 -22.45 0.33
C ILE A 41 -29.09 -23.08 1.69
N PRO A 42 -29.05 -24.43 1.82
CA PRO A 42 -29.21 -25.09 3.11
C PRO A 42 -28.25 -24.51 4.14
N PHE A 43 -28.73 -24.31 5.37
CA PHE A 43 -27.99 -23.57 6.40
C PHE A 43 -26.60 -24.18 6.65
N GLU A 44 -26.49 -25.50 6.67
CA GLU A 44 -25.23 -26.23 6.87
C GLU A 44 -24.22 -25.93 5.77
N VAL A 45 -24.67 -25.92 4.51
CA VAL A 45 -23.83 -25.62 3.34
C VAL A 45 -23.44 -24.13 3.34
N ALA A 46 -24.35 -23.24 3.71
CA ALA A 46 -24.09 -21.82 3.84
C ALA A 46 -23.00 -21.53 4.90
N VAL A 47 -23.04 -22.21 6.05
CA VAL A 47 -22.03 -22.10 7.10
C VAL A 47 -20.66 -22.60 6.63
N ILE A 48 -20.61 -23.75 5.94
CA ILE A 48 -19.34 -24.27 5.39
C ILE A 48 -18.73 -23.29 4.38
N LEU A 49 -19.56 -22.75 3.48
CA LEU A 49 -19.12 -21.77 2.47
C LEU A 49 -18.62 -20.48 3.13
N ASP A 50 -19.32 -19.99 4.14
CA ASP A 50 -18.93 -18.80 4.90
C ASP A 50 -17.60 -19.00 5.62
N ILE A 51 -17.40 -20.13 6.31
CA ILE A 51 -16.12 -20.45 6.96
C ILE A 51 -14.97 -20.42 5.94
N LEU A 52 -15.16 -21.03 4.77
CA LEU A 52 -14.14 -21.05 3.72
C LEU A 52 -13.80 -19.64 3.21
N ILE A 53 -14.82 -18.81 3.00
CA ILE A 53 -14.66 -17.41 2.60
C ILE A 53 -13.91 -16.63 3.69
N MET A 54 -14.27 -16.81 4.96
CA MET A 54 -13.63 -16.14 6.09
C MET A 54 -12.16 -16.53 6.22
N VAL A 55 -11.79 -17.79 5.98
CA VAL A 55 -10.38 -18.22 5.95
C VAL A 55 -9.60 -17.48 4.85
N PHE A 56 -10.12 -17.43 3.63
CA PHE A 56 -9.44 -16.70 2.55
C PHE A 56 -9.37 -15.20 2.81
N MET A 57 -10.41 -14.61 3.38
CA MET A 57 -10.39 -13.20 3.77
C MET A 57 -9.32 -12.92 4.82
N MET A 58 -9.17 -13.77 5.82
CA MET A 58 -8.10 -13.64 6.81
C MET A 58 -6.70 -13.72 6.16
N LEU A 59 -6.51 -14.58 5.17
CA LEU A 59 -5.26 -14.66 4.40
C LEU A 59 -5.00 -13.36 3.61
N ILE A 60 -6.01 -12.82 2.94
CA ILE A 60 -5.91 -11.53 2.24
C ILE A 60 -5.51 -10.43 3.21
N LEU A 61 -6.18 -10.34 4.37
CA LEU A 61 -5.87 -9.33 5.39
C LEU A 61 -4.43 -9.47 5.89
N LEU A 62 -3.93 -10.68 6.07
CA LEU A 62 -2.54 -10.93 6.46
C LEU A 62 -1.55 -10.41 5.40
N ILE A 63 -1.81 -10.69 4.12
CA ILE A 63 -0.99 -10.21 3.00
C ILE A 63 -0.98 -8.69 2.96
N LEU A 64 -2.16 -8.05 3.01
CA LEU A 64 -2.29 -6.60 2.98
C LEU A 64 -1.61 -5.96 4.20
N ASN A 65 -1.75 -6.54 5.39
CA ASN A 65 -1.03 -6.06 6.57
C ASN A 65 0.48 -6.09 6.35
N ASN A 66 1.03 -7.12 5.69
CA ASN A 66 2.45 -7.17 5.41
C ASN A 66 2.91 -6.15 4.35
N ILE A 67 2.08 -5.84 3.35
CA ILE A 67 2.36 -4.77 2.37
C ILE A 67 2.32 -3.40 3.06
N TYR A 68 1.32 -3.18 3.91
CA TYR A 68 0.99 -1.86 4.45
C TYR A 68 1.52 -1.58 5.85
N LYS A 69 2.27 -2.50 6.47
CA LYS A 69 2.88 -2.33 7.80
C LYS A 69 3.75 -1.08 7.95
N HIS A 70 4.17 -0.49 6.83
CA HIS A 70 5.01 0.71 6.78
C HIS A 70 4.21 2.03 6.74
N LEU A 71 2.87 1.98 6.70
CA LEU A 71 2.04 3.18 6.83
C LEU A 71 2.02 3.67 8.30
N PRO A 72 2.50 4.89 8.58
CA PRO A 72 2.52 5.43 9.94
C PRO A 72 1.09 5.69 10.44
N LYS A 73 0.85 5.38 11.72
CA LYS A 73 -0.44 5.54 12.45
C LYS A 73 -1.62 4.79 11.84
N ALA A 74 -1.79 3.55 12.28
CA ALA A 74 -2.84 2.57 11.97
C ALA A 74 -4.17 3.15 11.38
N PRO A 75 -4.27 3.21 10.04
CA PRO A 75 -5.51 3.37 9.28
C PRO A 75 -6.19 2.03 8.97
N PHE A 76 -5.55 0.94 9.42
CA PHE A 76 -5.82 -0.39 8.89
C PHE A 76 -7.27 -0.82 9.14
N THR A 77 -7.90 -0.37 10.24
CA THR A 77 -9.31 -0.68 10.53
C THR A 77 -10.27 -0.10 9.48
N GLY A 78 -10.06 1.14 9.04
CA GLY A 78 -10.94 1.79 8.05
C GLY A 78 -10.77 1.20 6.65
N LEU A 79 -9.52 0.98 6.21
CA LEU A 79 -9.22 0.35 4.93
C LEU A 79 -9.69 -1.11 4.88
N MET A 80 -9.54 -1.85 5.98
CA MET A 80 -10.08 -3.21 6.07
C MET A 80 -11.60 -3.21 6.04
N ALA A 81 -12.25 -2.32 6.79
CA ALA A 81 -13.72 -2.21 6.76
C ALA A 81 -14.22 -1.90 5.35
N PHE A 82 -13.54 -0.98 4.64
CA PHE A 82 -13.84 -0.66 3.25
C PHE A 82 -13.70 -1.87 2.33
N LEU A 83 -12.57 -2.58 2.39
CA LEU A 83 -12.35 -3.79 1.60
C LEU A 83 -13.42 -4.85 1.87
N LEU A 84 -13.71 -5.11 3.16
CA LEU A 84 -14.70 -6.08 3.58
C LEU A 84 -16.10 -5.72 3.07
N ALA A 85 -16.49 -4.45 3.13
CA ALA A 85 -17.75 -3.98 2.58
C ALA A 85 -17.82 -4.20 1.07
N LEU A 86 -16.76 -3.85 0.32
CA LEU A 86 -16.71 -4.08 -1.12
C LEU A 86 -16.84 -5.56 -1.48
N SER A 87 -16.12 -6.43 -0.77
CA SER A 87 -16.15 -7.88 -0.98
C SER A 87 -17.53 -8.51 -0.77
N ILE A 88 -18.44 -7.85 -0.04
CA ILE A 88 -19.82 -8.30 0.11
C ILE A 88 -20.74 -7.66 -0.93
N ILE A 89 -20.64 -6.34 -1.10
CA ILE A 89 -21.55 -5.55 -1.91
C ILE A 89 -21.38 -5.87 -3.40
N PHE A 90 -20.14 -5.99 -3.89
CA PHE A 90 -19.90 -6.21 -5.32
C PHE A 90 -20.47 -7.54 -5.81
N PRO A 91 -20.14 -8.70 -5.21
CA PRO A 91 -20.77 -9.96 -5.59
C PRO A 91 -22.30 -9.91 -5.49
N LEU A 92 -22.84 -9.29 -4.43
CA LEU A 92 -24.30 -9.18 -4.26
C LEU A 92 -24.94 -8.41 -5.42
N PHE A 93 -24.39 -7.24 -5.74
CA PHE A 93 -24.87 -6.37 -6.81
C PHE A 93 -24.89 -7.11 -8.15
N PHE A 94 -23.78 -7.76 -8.52
CA PHE A 94 -23.70 -8.50 -9.79
C PHE A 94 -24.62 -9.74 -9.83
N SER A 95 -24.83 -10.42 -8.69
CA SER A 95 -25.74 -11.55 -8.58
C SER A 95 -27.22 -11.16 -8.68
N ILE A 96 -27.64 -10.06 -8.04
CA ILE A 96 -29.03 -9.58 -8.09
C ILE A 96 -29.40 -9.06 -9.48
N PHE A 97 -28.54 -8.23 -10.08
CA PHE A 97 -28.84 -7.62 -11.38
C PHE A 97 -28.71 -8.58 -12.56
N LYS A 98 -28.35 -9.85 -12.31
CA LYS A 98 -28.18 -10.94 -13.29
C LYS A 98 -27.65 -10.39 -14.60
N TYR A 99 -26.32 -10.23 -14.69
CA TYR A 99 -25.61 -9.58 -15.80
C TYR A 99 -26.19 -9.90 -17.19
N ASN A 100 -26.82 -11.06 -17.42
CA ASN A 100 -27.49 -11.43 -18.67
C ASN A 100 -28.57 -10.44 -19.15
N ASN A 101 -29.27 -9.70 -18.28
CA ASN A 101 -30.38 -8.82 -18.68
C ASN A 101 -29.96 -7.43 -19.18
N ILE A 102 -28.67 -7.07 -19.07
CA ILE A 102 -28.18 -5.77 -19.52
C ILE A 102 -27.77 -5.88 -21.01
N PRO A 103 -28.14 -4.93 -21.90
CA PRO A 103 -27.71 -4.97 -23.29
C PRO A 103 -26.18 -5.00 -23.44
N VAL A 104 -25.64 -5.70 -24.45
CA VAL A 104 -24.18 -5.87 -24.65
C VAL A 104 -23.44 -4.52 -24.78
N LEU A 105 -24.05 -3.56 -25.47
CA LEU A 105 -23.50 -2.22 -25.62
C LEU A 105 -23.44 -1.48 -24.26
N VAL A 106 -24.51 -1.58 -23.47
CA VAL A 106 -24.60 -0.99 -22.13
C VAL A 106 -23.59 -1.66 -21.19
N LYS A 107 -23.40 -2.98 -21.29
CA LYS A 107 -22.36 -3.72 -20.55
C LYS A 107 -20.95 -3.23 -20.86
N GLY A 108 -20.61 -3.11 -22.14
CA GLY A 108 -19.29 -2.65 -22.56
C GLY A 108 -19.02 -1.22 -22.10
N PHE A 109 -20.01 -0.33 -22.29
CA PHE A 109 -19.94 1.05 -21.83
C PHE A 109 -19.79 1.14 -20.31
N PHE A 110 -20.66 0.48 -19.53
CA PHE A 110 -20.56 0.50 -18.07
C PHE A 110 -19.27 -0.16 -17.55
N SER A 111 -18.78 -1.22 -18.20
CA SER A 111 -17.51 -1.87 -17.80
C SER A 111 -16.31 -0.92 -17.89
N ILE A 112 -16.30 -0.01 -18.88
CA ILE A 112 -15.22 0.94 -19.12
C ILE A 112 -15.48 2.24 -18.35
N ALA A 113 -16.67 2.83 -18.53
CA ALA A 113 -17.05 4.12 -17.98
C ALA A 113 -17.11 4.12 -16.45
N VAL A 114 -17.56 3.03 -15.81
CA VAL A 114 -17.54 2.93 -14.34
C VAL A 114 -16.11 2.88 -13.84
N THR A 115 -15.23 2.12 -14.49
CA THR A 115 -13.82 2.02 -14.07
C THR A 115 -13.09 3.35 -14.20
N ILE A 116 -13.30 4.07 -15.32
CA ILE A 116 -12.69 5.39 -15.54
C ILE A 116 -13.31 6.44 -14.61
N GLY A 117 -14.64 6.49 -14.51
CA GLY A 117 -15.36 7.47 -13.72
C GLY A 117 -15.13 7.31 -12.21
N VAL A 118 -15.08 6.07 -11.71
CA VAL A 118 -14.76 5.83 -10.29
C VAL A 118 -13.30 6.17 -9.99
N ASN A 119 -12.36 5.81 -10.87
CA ASN A 119 -10.96 6.19 -10.68
C ASN A 119 -10.78 7.71 -10.70
N SER A 120 -11.45 8.43 -11.63
CA SER A 120 -11.38 9.89 -11.69
C SER A 120 -12.05 10.55 -10.48
N ALA A 121 -13.15 9.98 -9.97
CA ALA A 121 -13.79 10.45 -8.74
C ALA A 121 -12.88 10.26 -7.53
N PHE A 122 -12.21 9.12 -7.41
CA PHE A 122 -11.19 8.93 -6.37
C PHE A 122 -10.03 9.92 -6.53
N ASP A 123 -9.53 10.14 -7.74
CA ASP A 123 -8.50 11.15 -8.01
C ASP A 123 -8.93 12.54 -7.56
N GLY A 124 -10.11 12.99 -7.97
CA GLY A 124 -10.64 14.29 -7.58
C GLY A 124 -10.81 14.41 -6.07
N LEU A 125 -11.40 13.39 -5.44
CA LEU A 125 -11.65 13.37 -4.00
C LEU A 125 -10.33 13.40 -3.20
N PHE A 126 -9.36 12.55 -3.54
CA PHE A 126 -8.08 12.55 -2.84
C PHE A 126 -7.29 13.84 -3.08
N LYS A 127 -7.39 14.45 -4.27
CA LYS A 127 -6.77 15.74 -4.56
C LYS A 127 -7.39 16.89 -3.75
N ILE A 128 -8.70 16.88 -3.53
CA ILE A 128 -9.38 17.85 -2.65
C ILE A 128 -8.99 17.62 -1.18
N ILE A 129 -8.88 16.36 -0.75
CA ILE A 129 -8.42 16.07 0.62
C ILE A 129 -6.96 16.53 0.78
N GLU A 130 -6.11 16.25 -0.21
CA GLU A 130 -4.69 16.62 -0.23
C GLU A 130 -4.49 18.15 -0.06
N THR A 131 -5.37 19.00 -0.62
CA THR A 131 -5.26 20.46 -0.44
C THR A 131 -5.43 20.93 1.01
N ASN A 132 -5.99 20.11 1.89
CA ASN A 132 -6.20 20.46 3.30
C ASN A 132 -5.02 20.11 4.21
N TYR A 133 -4.00 19.42 3.70
CA TYR A 133 -2.87 18.92 4.49
C TYR A 133 -1.52 19.44 3.98
N LYS A 134 -0.53 19.55 4.87
CA LYS A 134 0.83 20.00 4.56
C LYS A 134 1.85 18.88 4.86
N SER A 135 2.99 18.93 4.16
CA SER A 135 4.17 18.06 4.36
C SER A 135 3.87 16.57 4.53
N GLU A 136 4.24 15.94 5.65
CA GLU A 136 4.15 14.48 5.84
C GLU A 136 2.70 13.94 5.85
N GLU A 137 1.74 14.75 6.27
CA GLU A 137 0.31 14.35 6.27
C GLU A 137 -0.22 14.27 4.84
N LYS A 138 0.29 15.13 3.96
CA LYS A 138 -0.02 15.12 2.52
C LYS A 138 0.45 13.81 1.88
N ASP A 139 1.68 13.37 2.18
CA ASP A 139 2.22 12.10 1.68
C ASP A 139 1.43 10.90 2.20
N GLN A 140 0.91 10.96 3.44
CA GLN A 140 0.02 9.93 3.96
C GLN A 140 -1.29 9.87 3.18
N VAL A 141 -1.92 11.01 2.88
CA VAL A 141 -3.14 11.08 2.06
C VAL A 141 -2.92 10.48 0.66
N VAL A 142 -1.79 10.79 0.02
CA VAL A 142 -1.43 10.19 -1.28
C VAL A 142 -1.30 8.67 -1.20
N ARG A 143 -0.63 8.15 -0.16
CA ARG A 143 -0.50 6.70 0.08
C ARG A 143 -1.86 6.05 0.37
N TYR A 144 -2.75 6.74 1.09
CA TYR A 144 -4.14 6.29 1.29
C TYR A 144 -4.91 6.22 -0.01
N GLY A 145 -4.83 7.26 -0.83
CA GLY A 145 -5.48 7.30 -2.13
C GLY A 145 -5.05 6.15 -3.03
N GLY A 146 -3.75 5.90 -3.13
CA GLY A 146 -3.22 4.76 -3.88
C GLY A 146 -3.72 3.42 -3.35
N THR A 147 -3.78 3.26 -2.02
CA THR A 147 -4.23 2.01 -1.37
C THR A 147 -5.72 1.76 -1.61
N VAL A 148 -6.58 2.76 -1.39
CA VAL A 148 -8.03 2.65 -1.60
C VAL A 148 -8.34 2.28 -3.05
N LYS A 149 -7.70 2.94 -4.01
CA LYS A 149 -7.86 2.63 -5.43
C LYS A 149 -7.41 1.22 -5.77
N PHE A 150 -6.25 0.79 -5.26
CA PHE A 150 -5.78 -0.56 -5.49
C PHE A 150 -6.78 -1.60 -4.98
N LEU A 151 -7.28 -1.43 -3.75
CA LEU A 151 -8.25 -2.36 -3.15
C LEU A 151 -9.57 -2.37 -3.93
N PHE A 152 -10.11 -1.20 -4.26
CA PHE A 152 -11.33 -1.09 -5.04
C PHE A 152 -11.21 -1.79 -6.39
N ASN A 153 -10.17 -1.45 -7.17
CA ASN A 153 -9.96 -2.02 -8.48
C ASN A 153 -9.71 -3.54 -8.41
N SER A 154 -9.02 -4.01 -7.38
CA SER A 154 -8.77 -5.45 -7.17
C SER A 154 -10.07 -6.22 -6.91
N VAL A 155 -10.95 -5.71 -6.03
CA VAL A 155 -12.26 -6.35 -5.77
C VAL A 155 -13.13 -6.33 -7.02
N TYR A 156 -13.15 -5.22 -7.75
CA TYR A 156 -13.92 -5.09 -8.99
C TYR A 156 -13.48 -6.12 -10.04
N ILE A 157 -12.18 -6.19 -10.33
CA ILE A 157 -11.62 -7.16 -11.29
C ILE A 157 -11.89 -8.59 -10.82
N ALA A 158 -11.67 -8.88 -9.54
CA ALA A 158 -11.94 -10.19 -8.97
C ALA A 158 -13.41 -10.61 -9.11
N THR A 159 -14.34 -9.68 -8.90
CA THR A 159 -15.78 -9.93 -9.06
C THR A 159 -16.12 -10.19 -10.52
N LEU A 160 -15.58 -9.40 -11.46
CA LEU A 160 -15.77 -9.62 -12.89
C LEU A 160 -15.25 -10.98 -13.35
N LEU A 161 -14.05 -11.37 -12.91
CA LEU A 161 -13.51 -12.70 -13.17
C LEU A 161 -14.43 -13.79 -12.62
N GLY A 162 -14.93 -13.63 -11.40
CA GLY A 162 -15.93 -14.54 -10.81
C GLY A 162 -17.20 -14.65 -11.65
N VAL A 163 -17.74 -13.55 -12.15
CA VAL A 163 -18.91 -13.52 -13.04
C VAL A 163 -18.63 -14.27 -14.34
N ILE A 164 -17.45 -14.07 -14.94
CA ILE A 164 -17.03 -14.78 -16.15
C ILE A 164 -16.95 -16.29 -15.86
N THR A 165 -16.33 -16.69 -14.76
CA THR A 165 -16.21 -18.10 -14.36
C THR A 165 -17.58 -18.76 -14.18
N ILE A 166 -18.50 -18.13 -13.44
CA ILE A 166 -19.87 -18.66 -13.27
C ILE A 166 -20.58 -18.85 -14.61
N LYS A 167 -20.45 -17.88 -15.53
CA LYS A 167 -21.07 -17.97 -16.86
C LYS A 167 -20.51 -19.12 -17.66
N THR A 168 -19.20 -19.31 -17.64
CA THR A 168 -18.53 -20.42 -18.30
C THR A 168 -19.00 -21.75 -17.72
N VAL A 169 -19.06 -21.90 -16.39
CA VAL A 169 -19.58 -23.11 -15.73
C VAL A 169 -21.03 -23.37 -16.14
N LEU A 170 -21.91 -22.38 -16.06
CA LEU A 170 -23.32 -22.52 -16.47
C LEU A 170 -23.46 -22.89 -17.95
N SER A 171 -22.60 -22.37 -18.83
CA SER A 171 -22.61 -22.70 -20.26
C SER A 171 -22.18 -24.15 -20.51
N ILE A 172 -21.15 -24.63 -19.81
CA ILE A 172 -20.66 -26.01 -19.91
C ILE A 172 -21.72 -26.98 -19.38
N CYS A 173 -22.35 -26.67 -18.24
CA CYS A 173 -23.40 -27.50 -17.66
C CYS A 173 -24.67 -27.57 -18.55
N LYS A 174 -24.99 -26.50 -19.29
CA LYS A 174 -26.09 -26.51 -20.27
C LYS A 174 -25.78 -27.38 -21.49
N ASN A 175 -24.52 -27.44 -21.91
CA ASN A 175 -24.09 -28.18 -23.09
C ASN A 175 -23.80 -29.67 -22.81
N GLY A 176 -24.37 -30.24 -21.73
CA GLY A 176 -24.50 -31.68 -21.57
C GLY A 176 -23.29 -32.42 -20.96
N ILE A 177 -22.25 -31.72 -20.49
CA ILE A 177 -21.20 -32.38 -19.70
C ILE A 177 -21.73 -32.55 -18.26
N SER A 178 -22.42 -33.66 -18.03
CA SER A 178 -22.78 -34.17 -16.71
C SER A 178 -21.52 -34.64 -15.97
N ILE A 179 -20.66 -33.72 -15.54
CA ILE A 179 -19.48 -34.07 -14.74
C ILE A 179 -19.91 -34.63 -13.36
N PHE A 180 -21.08 -34.22 -12.87
CA PHE A 180 -21.74 -34.82 -11.73
C PHE A 180 -23.25 -34.71 -11.96
N SER A 181 -24.01 -35.79 -11.73
CA SER A 181 -25.48 -35.88 -11.85
C SER A 181 -26.25 -34.99 -10.85
N ILE A 182 -25.71 -33.83 -10.52
CA ILE A 182 -26.26 -32.86 -9.57
C ILE A 182 -27.11 -31.88 -10.38
N LYS A 183 -28.41 -31.81 -10.07
CA LYS A 183 -29.29 -30.75 -10.60
C LYS A 183 -28.80 -29.41 -10.06
N PHE A 184 -28.20 -28.59 -10.91
CA PHE A 184 -27.74 -27.26 -10.52
C PHE A 184 -28.92 -26.29 -10.43
N ASN A 185 -29.18 -25.77 -9.22
CA ASN A 185 -30.01 -24.58 -9.05
C ASN A 185 -29.21 -23.35 -9.50
N PRO A 186 -29.63 -22.62 -10.56
CA PRO A 186 -28.90 -21.45 -11.04
C PRO A 186 -28.63 -20.41 -9.94
N GLN A 187 -29.55 -20.26 -8.98
CA GLN A 187 -29.41 -19.32 -7.87
C GLN A 187 -28.30 -19.73 -6.90
N ALA A 188 -28.17 -21.04 -6.61
CA ALA A 188 -27.08 -21.56 -5.80
C ALA A 188 -25.72 -21.41 -6.49
N VAL A 189 -25.66 -21.49 -7.84
CA VAL A 189 -24.42 -21.22 -8.59
C VAL A 189 -24.00 -19.76 -8.44
N TRP A 190 -24.94 -18.81 -8.48
CA TRP A 190 -24.62 -17.39 -8.28
C TRP A 190 -24.10 -17.08 -6.87
N ALA A 191 -24.47 -17.85 -5.84
CA ALA A 191 -23.90 -17.72 -4.51
C ALA A 191 -22.39 -18.02 -4.48
N THR A 192 -21.92 -18.91 -5.35
CA THR A 192 -20.49 -19.22 -5.48
C THR A 192 -19.67 -18.03 -6.01
N LEU A 193 -20.33 -16.95 -6.45
CA LEU A 193 -19.66 -15.72 -6.90
C LEU A 193 -18.81 -15.12 -5.78
N TYR A 194 -19.27 -15.21 -4.53
CA TYR A 194 -18.51 -14.77 -3.36
C TYR A 194 -17.20 -15.54 -3.25
N LEU A 195 -17.26 -16.86 -3.36
CA LEU A 195 -16.08 -17.71 -3.29
C LEU A 195 -15.09 -17.40 -4.42
N PHE A 196 -15.57 -17.31 -5.67
CA PHE A 196 -14.70 -16.97 -6.79
C PHE A 196 -14.11 -15.57 -6.68
N THR A 197 -14.91 -14.58 -6.25
CA THR A 197 -14.43 -13.21 -6.04
C THR A 197 -13.31 -13.19 -5.00
N ILE A 198 -13.50 -13.84 -3.85
CA ILE A 198 -12.46 -13.87 -2.82
C ILE A 198 -11.23 -14.65 -3.28
N PHE A 199 -11.41 -15.75 -4.01
CA PHE A 199 -10.31 -16.51 -4.57
C PHE A 199 -9.46 -15.69 -5.56
N TYR A 200 -10.09 -15.00 -6.52
CA TYR A 200 -9.37 -14.13 -7.45
C TYR A 200 -8.73 -12.93 -6.74
N LEU A 201 -9.40 -12.37 -5.74
CA LEU A 201 -8.84 -11.30 -4.92
C LEU A 201 -7.58 -11.76 -4.19
N LEU A 202 -7.57 -12.98 -3.64
CA LEU A 202 -6.39 -13.57 -3.02
C LEU A 202 -5.22 -13.66 -4.01
N ILE A 203 -5.48 -14.12 -5.24
CA ILE A 203 -4.47 -14.20 -6.30
C ILE A 203 -3.91 -12.80 -6.61
N ILE A 204 -4.78 -11.81 -6.82
CA ILE A 204 -4.38 -10.43 -7.12
C ILE A 204 -3.53 -9.85 -5.98
N CYS A 205 -3.93 -10.04 -4.73
CA CYS A 205 -3.18 -9.57 -3.57
C CYS A 205 -1.82 -10.28 -3.43
N LEU A 206 -1.73 -11.58 -3.74
CA LEU A 206 -0.47 -12.32 -3.76
C LEU A 206 0.49 -11.73 -4.79
N PHE A 207 0.04 -11.53 -6.03
CA PHE A 207 0.85 -10.89 -7.08
C PHE A 207 1.26 -9.46 -6.69
N GLY A 208 0.32 -8.67 -6.14
CA GLY A 208 0.60 -7.33 -5.62
C GLY A 208 1.70 -7.35 -4.56
N SER A 209 1.69 -8.33 -3.65
CA SER A 209 2.74 -8.48 -2.65
C SER A 209 4.11 -8.82 -3.27
N LEU A 210 4.15 -9.61 -4.33
CA LEU A 210 5.40 -9.95 -5.02
C LEU A 210 5.98 -8.72 -5.71
N ILE A 211 5.15 -7.96 -6.42
CA ILE A 211 5.54 -6.70 -7.08
C ILE A 211 6.05 -5.70 -6.05
N TRP A 212 5.34 -5.54 -4.92
CA TRP A 212 5.77 -4.67 -3.83
C TRP A 212 7.17 -5.01 -3.32
N LYS A 213 7.45 -6.31 -3.09
CA LYS A 213 8.79 -6.77 -2.66
C LYS A 213 9.86 -6.49 -3.72
N ALA A 214 9.54 -6.67 -5.00
CA ALA A 214 10.46 -6.39 -6.09
C ALA A 214 10.81 -4.89 -6.14
N ILE A 215 9.81 -4.00 -6.08
CA ILE A 215 10.01 -2.55 -6.08
C ILE A 215 10.84 -2.11 -4.86
N GLN A 216 10.53 -2.61 -3.67
CA GLN A 216 11.31 -2.27 -2.47
C GLN A 216 12.78 -2.69 -2.60
N LYS A 217 13.04 -3.86 -3.19
CA LYS A 217 14.41 -4.33 -3.43
C LYS A 217 15.14 -3.42 -4.42
N GLU A 218 14.46 -2.97 -5.47
CA GLU A 218 15.03 -2.05 -6.47
C GLU A 218 15.38 -0.69 -5.88
N ILE A 219 14.47 -0.09 -5.10
CA ILE A 219 14.70 1.19 -4.42
C ILE A 219 15.90 1.08 -3.48
N LYS A 220 15.95 0.04 -2.63
CA LYS A 220 17.05 -0.16 -1.68
C LYS A 220 18.41 -0.29 -2.37
N ASN A 221 18.46 -0.97 -3.53
CA ASN A 221 19.70 -1.13 -4.29
C ASN A 221 20.19 0.20 -4.87
N ASN A 222 19.27 1.08 -5.29
CA ASN A 222 19.60 2.41 -5.80
C ASN A 222 20.19 3.32 -4.70
N ASP A 223 19.62 3.30 -3.50
CA ASP A 223 20.14 4.06 -2.35
C ASP A 223 21.57 3.64 -1.98
N VAL A 224 21.85 2.34 -1.99
CA VAL A 224 23.22 1.82 -1.72
C VAL A 224 24.22 2.34 -2.75
N ALA A 225 23.85 2.32 -4.04
CA ALA A 225 24.70 2.84 -5.11
C ALA A 225 24.98 4.35 -4.95
N ASN A 226 23.97 5.14 -4.59
CA ASN A 226 24.12 6.58 -4.35
C ASN A 226 25.00 6.88 -3.14
N ILE A 227 24.83 6.14 -2.03
CA ILE A 227 25.68 6.29 -0.83
C ILE A 227 27.14 5.98 -1.16
N GLU A 228 27.40 4.95 -1.96
CA GLU A 228 28.76 4.60 -2.36
C GLU A 228 29.40 5.71 -3.21
N GLN A 229 28.65 6.31 -4.13
CA GLN A 229 29.11 7.47 -4.91
C GLN A 229 29.42 8.69 -4.03
N ILE A 230 28.56 9.01 -3.06
CA ILE A 230 28.80 10.11 -2.12
C ILE A 230 30.07 9.84 -1.30
N LYS A 231 30.26 8.60 -0.81
CA LYS A 231 31.44 8.20 -0.06
C LYS A 231 32.72 8.40 -0.87
N ARG A 232 32.73 8.02 -2.16
CA ARG A 232 33.86 8.25 -3.06
C ARG A 232 34.17 9.74 -3.21
N LYS A 233 33.17 10.59 -3.46
CA LYS A 233 33.36 12.05 -3.56
C LYS A 233 33.93 12.67 -2.28
N ILE A 234 33.52 12.19 -1.10
CA ILE A 234 34.06 12.67 0.18
C ILE A 234 35.54 12.26 0.33
N ILE A 235 35.89 11.01 -0.03
CA ILE A 235 37.28 10.54 0.01
C ILE A 235 38.15 11.36 -0.94
N GLU A 236 37.71 11.60 -2.17
CA GLU A 236 38.41 12.44 -3.14
C GLU A 236 38.64 13.86 -2.61
N LYS A 237 37.59 14.51 -2.09
CA LYS A 237 37.72 15.85 -1.48
C LYS A 237 38.69 15.86 -0.30
N LYS A 238 38.67 14.83 0.55
CA LYS A 238 39.61 14.70 1.67
C LYS A 238 41.05 14.57 1.17
N GLN A 239 41.29 13.81 0.11
CA GLN A 239 42.59 13.69 -0.54
C GLN A 239 43.07 15.05 -1.08
N THR A 240 42.19 15.80 -1.75
CA THR A 240 42.50 17.14 -2.25
C THR A 240 42.87 18.11 -1.12
N ILE A 241 42.11 18.10 -0.02
CA ILE A 241 42.43 18.93 1.16
C ILE A 241 43.78 18.55 1.75
N SER A 242 44.08 17.24 1.86
CA SER A 242 45.37 16.76 2.34
C SER A 242 46.53 17.23 1.45
N ASN A 243 46.34 17.24 0.13
CA ASN A 243 47.34 17.73 -0.81
C ASN A 243 47.55 19.25 -0.67
N ILE A 244 46.47 20.03 -0.53
CA ILE A 244 46.54 21.48 -0.29
C ILE A 244 47.30 21.77 1.02
N GLN A 245 47.01 21.03 2.10
CA GLN A 245 47.71 21.18 3.37
C GLN A 245 49.21 20.88 3.23
N SER A 246 49.57 19.81 2.51
CA SER A 246 50.97 19.49 2.23
C SER A 246 51.68 20.63 1.51
N GLN A 247 51.06 21.16 0.44
CA GLN A 247 51.61 22.28 -0.33
C GLN A 247 51.77 23.55 0.51
N LEU A 248 50.79 23.89 1.37
CA LEU A 248 50.89 25.03 2.28
C LEU A 248 52.05 24.87 3.26
N ASN A 249 52.24 23.68 3.85
CA ASN A 249 53.37 23.41 4.74
C ASN A 249 54.71 23.59 4.01
N THR A 250 54.80 23.16 2.74
CA THR A 250 56.02 23.36 1.94
C THR A 250 56.28 24.85 1.66
N ILE A 251 55.23 25.64 1.40
CA ILE A 251 55.33 27.09 1.18
C ILE A 251 55.78 27.81 2.46
N ASP A 252 55.21 27.47 3.61
CA ASP A 252 55.60 28.06 4.90
C ASP A 252 57.07 27.78 5.21
N GLU A 253 57.53 26.57 4.92
CA GLU A 253 58.93 26.18 5.10
C GLU A 253 59.87 27.00 4.17
N ASP A 254 59.51 27.17 2.89
CA ASP A 254 60.27 28.01 1.95
C ASP A 254 60.32 29.48 2.40
N ILE A 255 59.20 30.04 2.87
CA ILE A 255 59.13 31.43 3.38
C ILE A 255 60.05 31.60 4.59
N SER A 256 60.02 30.65 5.53
CA SER A 256 60.87 30.67 6.73
C SER A 256 62.37 30.67 6.37
N ILE A 257 62.77 29.83 5.41
CA ILE A 257 64.15 29.79 4.90
C ILE A 257 64.53 31.13 4.26
N ARG A 258 63.66 31.72 3.44
CA ARG A 258 63.90 33.02 2.79
C ARG A 258 64.06 34.16 3.79
N LEU A 259 63.22 34.23 4.82
CA LEU A 259 63.30 35.26 5.87
C LEU A 259 64.62 35.16 6.65
N LYS A 260 65.03 33.95 7.02
CA LYS A 260 66.30 33.71 7.72
C LYS A 260 67.51 34.13 6.87
N ASN A 261 67.45 33.87 5.56
CA ASN A 261 68.50 34.33 4.64
C ASN A 261 68.56 35.86 4.52
N LEU A 262 67.40 36.52 4.50
CA LEU A 262 67.30 37.99 4.52
C LEU A 262 67.87 38.58 5.80
N GLU A 263 67.50 38.03 6.97
CA GLU A 263 68.03 38.44 8.27
C GLU A 263 69.55 38.31 8.33
N ASN A 264 70.08 37.15 7.91
CA ASN A 264 71.54 36.94 7.85
C ASN A 264 72.22 37.96 6.93
N LYS A 265 71.62 38.28 5.78
CA LYS A 265 72.16 39.26 4.85
C LYS A 265 72.17 40.67 5.46
N LEU A 266 71.08 41.09 6.06
CA LEU A 266 70.97 42.38 6.76
C LEU A 266 71.97 42.47 7.92
N ASN A 267 72.13 41.42 8.72
CA ASN A 267 73.13 41.38 9.80
C ASN A 267 74.57 41.47 9.28
N THR A 268 74.84 40.92 8.10
CA THR A 268 76.16 41.00 7.46
C THR A 268 76.43 42.41 6.95
N GLU A 269 75.44 43.04 6.31
CA GLU A 269 75.51 44.45 5.88
C GLU A 269 75.69 45.39 7.08
N LEU A 270 74.96 45.18 8.18
CA LEU A 270 75.09 45.99 9.40
C LEU A 270 76.51 45.93 9.98
N LYS A 271 77.08 44.72 10.12
CA LYS A 271 78.46 44.53 10.60
C LYS A 271 79.50 45.18 9.70
N SER A 272 79.26 45.22 8.39
CA SER A 272 80.16 45.88 7.45
C SER A 272 80.14 47.41 7.59
N LEU A 273 78.98 47.97 7.94
CA LEU A 273 78.82 49.39 8.26
C LEU A 273 79.48 49.75 9.60
N ASP A 274 79.33 48.91 10.62
CA ASP A 274 79.99 49.11 11.93
C ASP A 274 81.53 49.03 11.82
N SER A 275 82.07 48.40 10.77
CA SER A 275 83.52 48.33 10.51
C SER A 275 84.08 49.52 9.70
N LEU A 276 83.23 50.48 9.33
CA LEU A 276 83.59 51.71 8.61
C LEU A 276 83.70 52.95 9.51
N GLU A 277 83.39 52.82 10.82
CA GLU A 277 83.78 53.74 11.90
C GLU A 277 85.15 53.37 12.49
#